data_AF-J5HH97-F1
#
_entry.id   AF-J5HH97-F1
#
_cell.length_a   1.000
_cell.length_b   1.000
_cell.length_c   1.000
_cell.angle_alpha   90.00
_cell.angle_beta   90.00
_cell.angle_gamma   90.00
#
_symmetry.space_group_name_H-M   'P 1'
#
loop_
_entity.id
_entity.type
_entity.pdbx_description
1 polymer ?
#
loop_
_entity_poly.entity_id
_entity_poly.type
_entity_poly.pdbx_seq_one_letter_code
_entity_poly.pdbx_strand_id
1 'polypeptide(L)' 'MAQTGISIRMDTELKKNFESFCAAVGINMSTALNMFAIACVRQQRIPFEISAQRALPGESLDLFTETTWSSDAH' A
#
# COMPACT_ATOMS: atom_id res chain seq x y z
N MET A 1 5.21 -15.78 -21.99
CA MET A 1 5.61 -15.10 -20.73
C MET A 1 4.94 -15.84 -19.59
N ALA A 2 5.66 -16.22 -18.54
CA ALA A 2 5.05 -16.86 -17.38
C ALA A 2 4.10 -15.87 -16.70
N GLN A 3 2.85 -16.26 -16.50
CA GLN A 3 1.88 -15.49 -15.72
C GLN A 3 1.73 -16.16 -14.37
N THR A 4 1.91 -15.38 -13.31
CA THR A 4 1.69 -15.84 -11.93
C THR A 4 0.44 -15.12 -11.42
N GLY A 5 -0.55 -15.89 -10.98
CA GLY A 5 -1.79 -15.36 -10.39
C GLY A 5 -1.59 -14.97 -8.94
N ILE A 6 -2.23 -13.88 -8.52
CA ILE A 6 -2.25 -13.41 -7.12
C ILE A 6 -3.71 -13.42 -6.65
N SER A 7 -3.96 -14.06 -5.51
CA SER A 7 -5.28 -14.06 -4.85
C SER A 7 -5.28 -13.06 -3.70
N ILE A 8 -6.07 -11.99 -3.83
CA ILE A 8 -6.14 -10.91 -2.84
C ILE A 8 -7.50 -10.99 -2.14
N ARG A 9 -7.50 -11.02 -0.80
CA ARG A 9 -8.71 -10.88 0.01
C ARG A 9 -8.90 -9.40 0.31
N MET A 10 -10.09 -8.89 0.00
CA MET A 10 -10.46 -7.50 0.18
C MET A 10 -11.87 -7.42 0.72
N ASP A 11 -12.16 -6.35 1.45
CA ASP A 11 -13.52 -6.08 1.90
C ASP A 11 -14.47 -5.85 0.71
N THR A 12 -15.74 -6.22 0.90
CA THR A 12 -16.76 -6.15 -0.14
C THR A 12 -17.05 -4.71 -0.59
N GLU A 13 -17.14 -3.78 0.37
CA GLU A 13 -17.40 -2.38 0.07
C GLU A 13 -16.18 -1.72 -0.59
N LEU A 14 -14.98 -2.04 -0.09
CA LEU A 14 -13.73 -1.56 -0.70
C LEU A 14 -13.61 -2.01 -2.16
N LYS A 15 -13.95 -3.28 -2.45
CA LYS A 15 -13.96 -3.81 -3.82
C LYS A 15 -14.87 -3.02 -4.74
N LYS A 16 -16.11 -2.78 -4.31
CA LYS A 16 -17.11 -2.06 -5.09
C LYS A 16 -16.68 -0.61 -5.37
N ASN A 17 -16.12 0.06 -4.37
CA ASN A 17 -15.62 1.43 -4.51
C ASN A 17 -14.42 1.50 -5.47
N PHE A 18 -13.48 0.56 -5.34
CA PHE A 18 -12.32 0.51 -6.23
C PHE A 18 -12.71 0.16 -7.67
N GLU A 19 -13.67 -0.75 -7.87
CA GLU A 19 -14.18 -1.08 -9.20
C GLU A 19 -14.86 0.12 -9.86
N SER A 20 -15.65 0.89 -9.10
CA SER A 20 -16.26 2.14 -9.59
C SER A 20 -15.20 3.18 -9.97
N PHE A 21 -14.14 3.31 -9.18
CA PHE A 21 -13.01 4.18 -9.48
C PHE A 21 -12.27 3.73 -10.76
N CYS A 22 -11.97 2.44 -10.87
CA CYS A 22 -11.36 1.86 -12.06
C CYS A 22 -12.20 2.11 -13.32
N ALA A 23 -13.52 1.95 -13.24
CA ALA A 23 -14.44 2.24 -14.33
C ALA A 23 -14.43 3.72 -14.73
N ALA A 24 -14.36 4.64 -13.76
CA ALA A 24 -14.27 6.08 -14.03
C ALA A 24 -12.95 6.48 -14.70
N VAL A 25 -11.84 5.82 -14.34
CA VAL A 25 -10.52 6.03 -14.96
C VAL A 25 -10.39 5.32 -16.32
N GLY A 26 -11.25 4.35 -16.61
CA GLY A 26 -11.21 3.55 -17.85
C GLY A 26 -10.21 2.40 -17.82
N ILE A 27 -9.85 1.90 -16.62
CA ILE A 27 -8.96 0.75 -16.44
C ILE A 27 -9.68 -0.37 -15.68
N ASN A 28 -9.23 -1.61 -15.83
CA ASN A 28 -9.74 -2.70 -14.99
C ASN A 28 -8.93 -2.82 -13.68
N MET A 29 -9.48 -3.51 -12.68
CA MET A 29 -8.83 -3.65 -11.38
C MET A 29 -7.47 -4.38 -11.45
N SER A 30 -7.31 -5.37 -12.33
CA SER A 30 -6.05 -6.08 -12.51
C SER A 30 -4.94 -5.16 -13.05
N THR A 31 -5.28 -4.29 -14.00
CA THR A 31 -4.38 -3.27 -14.54
C THR A 31 -3.96 -2.28 -13.47
N ALA A 32 -4.90 -1.83 -12.62
CA ALA A 32 -4.59 -0.93 -11.51
C ALA A 32 -3.61 -1.57 -10.51
N LEU A 33 -3.82 -2.84 -10.14
CA LEU A 33 -2.91 -3.59 -9.26
C LEU A 33 -1.53 -3.81 -9.90
N ASN A 34 -1.49 -4.10 -11.21
CA ASN A 34 -0.22 -4.24 -11.92
C ASN A 34 0.53 -2.90 -11.98
N MET A 35 -0.16 -1.78 -12.21
CA MET A 35 0.45 -0.44 -12.17
C MET A 35 0.99 -0.11 -10.78
N PHE A 36 0.24 -0.46 -9.72
CA PHE A 36 0.70 -0.33 -8.35
C PHE A 36 2.01 -1.11 -8.12
N ALA A 37 2.05 -2.39 -8.52
CA ALA A 37 3.25 -3.21 -8.39
C ALA A 37 4.45 -2.63 -9.17
N ILE A 38 4.23 -2.16 -10.40
CA ILE A 38 5.27 -1.51 -11.21
C ILE A 38 5.78 -0.24 -10.51
N ALA A 39 4.88 0.60 -9.98
CA ALA A 39 5.26 1.82 -9.28
C ALA A 39 6.07 1.52 -8.02
N CYS A 40 5.68 0.52 -7.23
CA CYS A 40 6.41 0.06 -6.05
C CYS A 40 7.84 -0.35 -6.41
N VAL A 41 8.01 -1.19 -7.43
CA VAL A 41 9.31 -1.70 -7.85
C VAL A 41 10.19 -0.58 -8.43
N ARG A 42 9.60 0.33 -9.22
CA ARG A 42 10.34 1.45 -9.82
C ARG A 42 10.84 2.46 -8.79
N GLN A 43 10.05 2.73 -7.76
CA GLN A 43 10.36 3.74 -6.75
C GLN A 43 11.00 3.16 -5.49
N GLN A 44 11.10 1.83 -5.38
CA GLN A 44 11.56 1.11 -4.19
C GLN A 44 10.84 1.54 -2.90
N ARG A 45 9.57 1.94 -3.04
CA ARG A 45 8.69 2.39 -1.96
C ARG A 45 7.24 2.23 -2.38
N ILE A 46 6.34 2.17 -1.41
CA ILE A 46 4.91 2.17 -1.70
C ILE A 46 4.51 3.54 -2.27
N PRO A 47 3.81 3.62 -3.43
CA PRO A 47 3.45 4.84 -4.14
C PRO A 47 2.26 5.58 -3.51
N PHE A 48 2.08 5.43 -2.20
CA PHE A 48 1.17 6.21 -1.38
C PHE A 48 1.82 6.39 -0.01
N GLU A 49 1.47 7.47 0.68
CA GLU A 49 1.92 7.71 2.04
C GLU A 49 1.26 6.73 3.00
N ILE A 50 2.05 6.06 3.83
CA ILE A 50 1.55 5.13 4.85
C ILE A 50 1.58 5.87 6.17
N SER A 51 0.43 6.42 6.55
CA SER A 51 0.27 7.06 7.86
C SER A 51 -0.46 6.09 8.78
N ALA A 52 0.19 5.67 9.86
CA ALA A 52 -0.45 4.92 10.94
C ALA A 52 -1.34 5.80 11.84
N GLN A 53 -1.77 6.97 11.34
CA GLN A 53 -2.66 7.86 12.05
C GLN A 53 -4.03 7.18 12.20
N ARG A 54 -4.16 6.40 13.27
CA ARG A 54 -5.31 6.56 14.13
C ARG A 54 -5.24 8.02 14.59
N ALA A 55 -5.95 8.90 13.89
CA ALA A 55 -6.05 10.29 14.28
C ALA A 55 -6.74 10.36 15.65
N LEU A 56 -5.99 10.17 16.73
CA LEU A 56 -6.28 10.79 18.00
C LEU A 56 -5.69 12.19 17.90
N PRO A 57 -6.50 13.24 18.10
CA PRO A 57 -6.00 14.60 18.05
C PRO A 57 -4.98 14.82 19.19
N GLY A 58 -3.71 15.02 18.86
CA GLY A 58 -2.70 15.54 19.78
C GLY A 58 -1.43 14.72 20.04
N GLU A 59 -1.16 13.62 19.33
CA GLU A 59 0.05 12.81 19.59
C GLU A 59 1.14 13.03 18.53
N SER A 60 2.34 13.45 18.94
CA SER A 60 3.46 13.78 18.04
C SER A 60 4.19 12.52 17.56
N LEU A 61 4.71 12.62 16.34
CA LEU A 61 5.30 11.54 15.53
C LEU A 61 6.72 11.12 15.99
N ASP A 62 7.08 11.37 17.25
CA ASP A 62 8.47 11.29 17.72
C ASP A 62 8.83 9.90 18.28
N LEU A 63 7.85 9.01 18.50
CA LEU A 63 8.10 7.71 19.12
C LEU A 63 8.69 6.64 18.18
N PHE A 64 8.64 6.83 16.86
CA PHE A 64 9.09 5.82 15.90
C PHE A 64 10.56 5.97 15.48
N THR A 65 11.24 7.05 15.85
CA THR A 65 12.67 7.25 15.54
C THR A 65 13.63 6.59 16.54
N GLU A 66 13.13 6.05 17.65
CA GLU A 66 13.95 5.33 18.63
C GLU A 66 13.79 3.81 18.55
N THR A 67 13.90 3.25 17.33
CA THR A 67 14.47 1.92 17.22
C THR A 67 15.85 2.08 16.62
N THR A 68 16.80 2.46 17.49
CA THR A 68 18.20 2.11 17.31
C THR A 68 18.22 0.61 17.05
N TRP A 69 18.40 0.24 15.79
CA TRP A 69 18.83 -1.09 15.41
C TRP A 69 20.14 -1.35 16.16
N SER A 70 20.05 -1.99 17.32
CA SER A 70 21.20 -2.45 18.10
C SER A 70 21.83 -3.62 17.35
N SER A 71 22.57 -3.29 16.30
CA SER A 71 23.58 -4.19 15.75
C SER A 71 24.79 -4.11 16.66
N ASP A 72 24.77 -4.85 17.77
CA ASP A 72 25.94 -5.37 18.48
C ASP A 72 25.52 -5.85 19.88
N ALA A 73 25.42 -7.17 20.07
CA ALA A 73 25.78 -7.86 21.31
C ALA A 73 25.67 -9.39 21.13
N HIS A 74 26.85 -9.99 20.97
CA HIS A 74 27.22 -11.42 20.99
C HIS A 74 27.00 -12.30 19.75
#